data_AF-A0A7Y9T7C2-F1
#
_entry.id   AF-A0A7Y9T7C2-F1
#
_cell.length_a   1.000
_cell.length_b   1.000
_cell.length_c   1.000
_cell.angle_alpha   90.00
_cell.angle_beta   90.00
_cell.angle_gamma   90.00
#
_symmetry.space_group_name_H-M   'P 1'
#
loop_
_entity.id
_entity.type
_entity.pdbx_description
1 polymer ?
#
loop_
_entity_poly.entity_id
_entity_poly.type
_entity_poly.pdbx_seq_one_letter_code
_entity_poly.pdbx_strand_id
1 'polypeptide(L)'
;MSSDKPQVIEYLFDSHWDTEKRALRKSIMSLTDVSKAIRVCNEKDGRERSDRNPANFLKDVVRNTSANKIWPARIAALGFTGVQRTGRGDSFEFVPYKTGQVEPFPDFFRHSAGTRAVDVETLSIPVASKLLGRRDEAWLVQTAVKLRLVEQLLAIESSLRVTEVTHLQMSVKLRSTEIDSLYLLGMEGEELVLATCEAKLDKQRLLPDQIVAQVKAAFEATEATLVVPMAMRSVPALGVHVMHFDPVKRADASEFSELSLAHEILCRLKPGVKGIC
;
A
#
# COMPACT_ATOMS: atom_id res chain seq x y z
N MET A 1 -10.39 -18.44 11.46
CA MET A 1 -9.28 -18.52 12.43
C MET A 1 -8.86 -17.11 12.78
N SER A 2 -8.97 -16.71 14.05
CA SER A 2 -8.42 -15.43 14.51
C SER A 2 -6.91 -15.44 14.29
N SER A 3 -6.34 -14.32 13.86
CA SER A 3 -4.89 -14.17 13.78
C SER A 3 -4.32 -14.29 15.20
N ASP A 4 -3.40 -15.21 15.45
CA ASP A 4 -2.77 -15.44 16.77
C ASP A 4 -1.50 -14.61 16.98
N LYS A 5 -1.35 -13.58 16.14
CA LYS A 5 -0.29 -12.57 16.19
C LYS A 5 -0.45 -11.54 17.32
N PRO A 6 -1.66 -11.16 17.79
CA PRO A 6 -1.81 -10.19 18.87
C PRO A 6 -1.01 -10.58 20.13
N GLN A 7 -1.05 -11.86 20.54
CA GLN A 7 -0.36 -12.32 21.75
C GLN A 7 1.17 -12.17 21.64
N VAL A 8 1.72 -12.44 20.45
CA VAL A 8 3.16 -12.28 20.20
C VAL A 8 3.55 -10.80 20.22
N ILE A 9 2.70 -9.92 19.65
CA ILE A 9 2.91 -8.47 19.67
C ILE A 9 2.87 -7.94 21.11
N GLU A 10 1.89 -8.36 21.91
CA GLU A 10 1.79 -8.00 23.34
C GLU A 10 3.01 -8.47 24.12
N TYR A 11 3.43 -9.72 23.94
CA TYR A 11 4.62 -10.25 24.61
C TYR A 11 5.87 -9.43 24.29
N LEU A 12 6.09 -9.10 23.02
CA LEU A 12 7.24 -8.29 22.59
C LEU A 12 7.20 -6.89 23.21
N PHE A 13 6.04 -6.24 23.20
CA PHE A 13 5.87 -4.91 23.78
C PHE A 13 6.13 -4.94 25.29
N ASP A 14 5.52 -5.89 26.00
CA ASP A 14 5.60 -6.00 27.46
C ASP A 14 7.01 -6.33 27.94
N SER A 15 7.74 -7.14 27.18
CA SER A 15 9.15 -7.48 27.45
C SER A 15 10.07 -6.25 27.43
N HIS A 16 9.65 -5.16 26.79
CA HIS A 16 10.44 -3.95 26.62
C HIS A 16 9.80 -2.69 27.20
N TRP A 17 8.56 -2.76 27.69
CA TRP A 17 7.85 -1.64 28.28
C TRP A 17 8.41 -1.28 29.67
N ASP A 18 8.74 -0.02 29.85
CA ASP A 18 9.02 0.58 31.15
C ASP A 18 7.77 1.33 31.62
N THR A 19 7.13 0.79 32.67
CA THR A 19 5.87 1.34 33.18
C THR A 19 6.07 2.68 33.87
N GLU A 20 7.22 2.91 34.50
CA GLU A 20 7.51 4.16 35.20
C GLU A 20 7.77 5.29 34.20
N LYS A 21 8.59 5.01 33.18
CA LYS A 21 8.94 5.99 32.15
C LYS A 21 7.89 6.12 31.05
N ARG A 22 6.90 5.22 31.04
CA ARG A 22 5.91 5.06 29.96
C ARG A 22 6.58 5.03 28.57
N ALA A 23 7.67 4.29 28.47
CA ALA A 23 8.52 4.25 27.28
C ALA A 23 9.04 2.83 27.02
N LEU A 24 9.38 2.53 25.76
CA LEU A 24 10.04 1.28 25.40
C LEU A 24 11.56 1.41 25.61
N ARG A 25 12.14 0.43 26.32
CA ARG A 25 13.61 0.28 26.42
C ARG A 25 14.24 -0.14 25.10
N LYS A 26 13.43 -0.74 24.21
CA LYS A 26 13.78 -1.19 22.87
C LYS A 26 12.54 -1.09 21.99
N SER A 27 12.57 -0.25 20.96
CA SER A 27 11.46 -0.07 19.99
C SER A 27 11.59 -1.01 18.78
N ILE A 28 12.81 -1.25 18.30
CA ILE A 28 13.10 -2.07 17.12
C ILE A 28 13.18 -3.54 17.50
N MET A 29 12.32 -4.36 16.91
CA MET A 29 12.28 -5.81 17.06
C MET A 29 13.03 -6.47 15.89
N SER A 30 14.05 -7.25 16.21
CA SER A 30 14.80 -8.04 15.24
C SER A 30 14.03 -9.30 14.83
N LEU A 31 14.46 -9.92 13.73
CA LEU A 31 13.99 -11.24 13.31
C LEU A 31 14.11 -12.27 14.45
N THR A 32 15.21 -12.21 15.20
CA THR A 32 15.48 -13.09 16.34
C THR A 32 14.53 -12.83 17.51
N ASP A 33 14.21 -11.57 17.81
CA ASP A 33 13.27 -11.24 18.89
C ASP A 33 11.89 -11.81 18.57
N VAL A 34 11.42 -11.62 17.33
CA VAL A 34 10.13 -12.13 16.87
C VAL A 34 10.09 -13.67 16.93
N SER A 35 11.10 -14.37 16.41
CA SER A 35 11.14 -15.84 16.48
C SER A 35 11.16 -16.36 17.93
N LYS A 36 11.92 -15.70 18.83
CA LYS A 36 11.93 -16.06 20.25
C LYS A 36 10.57 -15.85 20.91
N ALA A 37 9.92 -14.71 20.67
CA ALA A 37 8.60 -14.43 21.19
C ALA A 37 7.56 -15.45 20.71
N ILE A 38 7.61 -15.84 19.43
CA ILE A 38 6.75 -16.88 18.88
C ILE A 38 6.91 -18.20 19.63
N ARG A 39 8.15 -18.65 19.89
CA ARG A 39 8.42 -19.88 20.66
C ARG A 39 7.87 -19.83 22.07
N VAL A 40 8.11 -18.72 22.79
CA VAL A 40 7.60 -18.55 24.15
C VAL A 40 6.06 -18.57 24.18
N CYS A 41 5.41 -17.87 23.25
CA CYS A 41 3.95 -17.91 23.14
C CYS A 41 3.41 -19.29 22.76
N ASN A 42 4.14 -20.06 21.93
CA ASN A 42 3.76 -21.42 21.58
C ASN A 42 3.80 -22.38 22.77
N GLU A 43 4.87 -22.32 23.56
CA GLU A 43 5.02 -23.11 24.79
C GLU A 43 3.92 -22.76 25.80
N LYS A 44 3.63 -21.48 25.98
CA LYS A 44 2.60 -21.00 26.92
C LYS A 44 1.18 -21.37 26.50
N ASP A 45 0.86 -21.24 25.22
CA ASP A 45 -0.51 -21.38 24.71
C ASP A 45 -0.83 -22.81 24.23
N GLY A 46 0.16 -23.70 24.17
CA GLY A 46 0.01 -25.05 23.58
C GLY A 46 -0.26 -25.00 22.08
N ARG A 47 0.39 -24.07 21.35
CA ARG A 47 0.18 -23.84 19.91
C ARG A 47 1.47 -23.99 19.11
N GLU A 48 1.34 -24.15 17.79
CA GLU A 48 2.47 -24.31 16.87
C GLU A 48 2.51 -23.19 15.81
N ARG A 49 2.61 -21.94 16.24
CA ARG A 49 2.85 -20.82 15.31
C ARG A 49 4.23 -20.97 14.66
N SER A 50 4.35 -20.71 13.35
CA SER A 50 5.64 -20.77 12.66
C SER A 50 6.54 -19.59 13.02
N ASP A 51 7.77 -19.88 13.44
CA ASP A 51 8.85 -18.93 13.73
C ASP A 51 9.86 -18.80 12.58
N ARG A 52 9.61 -19.47 11.45
CA ARG A 52 10.56 -19.63 10.33
C ARG A 52 10.67 -18.41 9.43
N ASN A 53 9.69 -17.50 9.47
CA ASN A 53 9.68 -16.31 8.62
C ASN A 53 9.29 -15.03 9.39
N PRO A 54 10.09 -14.61 10.37
CA PRO A 54 9.83 -13.42 11.17
C PRO A 54 9.87 -12.12 10.35
N ALA A 55 10.46 -12.13 9.15
CA ALA A 55 10.53 -10.97 8.26
C ALA A 55 9.15 -10.54 7.74
N ASN A 56 8.23 -11.49 7.57
CA ASN A 56 6.87 -11.22 7.13
C ASN A 56 5.89 -10.97 8.28
N PHE A 57 6.34 -11.04 9.54
CA PHE A 57 5.47 -11.03 10.71
C PHE A 57 4.54 -9.81 10.75
N LEU A 58 5.10 -8.58 10.75
CA LEU A 58 4.31 -7.36 10.74
C LEU A 58 3.63 -7.13 9.39
N LYS A 59 4.31 -7.45 8.26
CA LYS A 59 3.76 -7.30 6.91
C LYS A 59 2.37 -7.93 6.80
N ASP A 60 2.22 -9.16 7.30
CA ASP A 60 0.95 -9.88 7.29
C ASP A 60 -0.13 -9.25 8.19
N VAL A 61 0.27 -8.54 9.26
CA VAL A 61 -0.66 -7.82 10.14
C VAL A 61 -1.22 -6.59 9.40
N VAL A 62 -0.34 -5.83 8.74
CA VAL A 62 -0.69 -4.53 8.16
C VAL A 62 -1.24 -4.59 6.73
N ARG A 63 -1.10 -5.73 6.03
CA ARG A 63 -1.54 -5.91 4.63
C ARG A 63 -3.06 -5.80 4.46
N ASN A 64 -3.84 -6.19 5.46
CA ASN A 64 -5.30 -6.23 5.38
C ASN A 64 -5.95 -5.02 6.05
N THR A 65 -7.10 -4.59 5.55
CA THR A 65 -8.01 -3.63 6.20
C THR A 65 -8.39 -4.00 7.65
N SER A 66 -8.23 -5.27 8.06
CA SER A 66 -8.43 -5.71 9.45
C SER A 66 -7.23 -5.45 10.37
N ALA A 67 -6.17 -4.75 9.93
CA ALA A 67 -4.96 -4.53 10.71
C ALA A 67 -5.22 -3.97 12.12
N ASN A 68 -6.11 -2.96 12.24
CA ASN A 68 -6.48 -2.37 13.53
C ASN A 68 -7.20 -3.34 14.48
N LYS A 69 -7.83 -4.40 13.95
CA LYS A 69 -8.45 -5.47 14.76
C LYS A 69 -7.44 -6.50 15.24
N ILE A 70 -6.32 -6.66 14.53
CA ILE A 70 -5.23 -7.57 14.88
C ILE A 70 -4.26 -6.89 15.86
N TRP A 71 -4.09 -5.57 15.76
CA TRP A 71 -3.25 -4.83 16.69
C TRP A 71 -3.82 -4.91 18.12
N PRO A 72 -3.00 -5.20 19.14
CA PRO A 72 -3.49 -5.27 20.50
C PRO A 72 -4.11 -3.95 20.98
N ALA A 73 -5.37 -4.01 21.44
CA ALA A 73 -6.12 -2.83 21.87
C ALA A 73 -5.42 -2.06 23.00
N ARG A 74 -4.71 -2.77 23.88
CA ARG A 74 -3.93 -2.17 24.96
C ARG A 74 -2.76 -1.33 24.42
N ILE A 75 -2.03 -1.82 23.42
CA ILE A 75 -0.92 -1.09 22.79
C ILE A 75 -1.46 0.11 22.01
N ALA A 76 -2.60 -0.05 21.34
CA ALA A 76 -3.30 1.06 20.69
C ALA A 76 -3.68 2.16 21.70
N ALA A 77 -4.22 1.79 22.86
CA ALA A 77 -4.57 2.74 23.92
C ALA A 77 -3.34 3.44 24.53
N LEU A 78 -2.16 2.83 24.45
CA LEU A 78 -0.89 3.47 24.82
C LEU A 78 -0.36 4.42 23.72
N GLY A 79 -1.03 4.52 22.58
CA GLY A 79 -0.63 5.39 21.47
C GLY A 79 0.54 4.86 20.66
N PHE A 80 0.68 3.54 20.53
CA PHE A 80 1.74 2.89 19.75
C PHE A 80 1.20 2.12 18.55
N THR A 81 1.96 2.18 17.44
CA THR A 81 1.75 1.41 16.21
C THR A 81 3.03 0.68 15.80
N GLY A 82 2.96 -0.12 14.72
CA GLY A 82 4.10 -0.82 14.14
C GLY A 82 4.51 -0.25 12.78
N VAL A 83 5.80 -0.07 12.54
CA VAL A 83 6.34 0.27 11.21
C VAL A 83 7.28 -0.83 10.77
N GLN A 84 7.14 -1.28 9.52
CA GLN A 84 8.04 -2.30 8.98
C GLN A 84 9.46 -1.74 8.89
N ARG A 85 10.44 -2.53 9.33
CA ARG A 85 11.86 -2.21 9.18
C ARG A 85 12.50 -3.28 8.33
N THR A 86 13.37 -2.86 7.41
CA THR A 86 14.04 -3.76 6.48
C THR A 86 15.55 -3.53 6.56
N GLY A 87 16.33 -4.61 6.47
CA GLY A 87 17.78 -4.57 6.59
C GLY A 87 18.27 -4.83 8.02
N ARG A 88 19.57 -5.14 8.15
CA ARG A 88 20.28 -5.32 9.44
C ARG A 88 19.72 -6.39 10.41
N GLY A 89 18.85 -7.27 9.94
CA GLY A 89 18.20 -8.28 10.78
C GLY A 89 17.00 -7.75 11.55
N ASP A 90 16.47 -6.59 11.18
CA ASP A 90 15.26 -6.01 11.77
C ASP A 90 14.00 -6.64 11.17
N SER A 91 12.92 -6.67 11.95
CA SER A 91 11.58 -7.10 11.53
C SER A 91 10.62 -5.90 11.48
N PHE A 92 10.46 -5.22 12.61
CA PHE A 92 9.62 -4.04 12.70
C PHE A 92 9.98 -3.19 13.91
N GLU A 93 9.44 -1.98 13.96
CA GLU A 93 9.61 -1.06 15.09
C GLU A 93 8.25 -0.65 15.67
N PHE A 94 8.16 -0.61 17.00
CA PHE A 94 7.08 0.08 17.69
C PHE A 94 7.34 1.59 17.70
N VAL A 95 6.44 2.36 17.11
CA VAL A 95 6.56 3.83 17.08
C VAL A 95 5.33 4.45 17.73
N PRO A 96 5.48 5.62 18.39
CA PRO A 96 4.33 6.37 18.88
C PRO A 96 3.48 6.86 17.70
N TYR A 97 2.20 7.10 17.96
CA TYR A 97 1.28 7.72 17.02
C TYR A 97 1.79 9.09 16.59
N LYS A 98 1.61 9.40 15.30
CA LYS A 98 1.81 10.77 14.80
C LYS A 98 0.76 11.70 15.44
N THR A 99 1.05 12.99 15.49
CA THR A 99 0.09 14.01 15.96
C THR A 99 -1.22 13.89 15.19
N GLY A 100 -2.34 13.75 15.91
CA GLY A 100 -3.68 13.62 15.33
C GLY A 100 -4.08 12.20 14.88
N GLN A 101 -3.18 11.22 14.97
CA GLN A 101 -3.51 9.82 14.68
C GLN A 101 -4.35 9.20 15.80
N VAL A 102 -5.47 8.56 15.44
CA VAL A 102 -6.44 7.97 16.38
C VAL A 102 -6.51 6.44 16.35
N GLU A 103 -5.88 5.82 15.35
CA GLU A 103 -5.83 4.36 15.20
C GLU A 103 -4.41 3.90 14.80
N PRO A 104 -4.02 2.63 15.07
CA PRO A 104 -2.66 2.18 14.79
C PRO A 104 -2.27 2.27 13.30
N PHE A 105 -3.16 1.82 12.43
CA PHE A 105 -2.92 1.67 11.01
C PHE A 105 -4.00 2.39 10.21
N PRO A 106 -3.94 3.73 10.12
CA PRO A 106 -4.90 4.51 9.34
C PRO A 106 -4.93 4.09 7.87
N ASP A 107 -6.12 4.04 7.28
CA ASP A 107 -6.33 3.86 5.84
C ASP A 107 -6.54 5.22 5.17
N PHE A 108 -5.43 5.93 4.92
CA PHE A 108 -5.44 7.31 4.42
C PHE A 108 -6.04 7.48 3.01
N PHE A 109 -6.09 6.41 2.22
CA PHE A 109 -6.39 6.48 0.78
C PHE A 109 -7.70 5.76 0.43
N ARG A 110 -8.66 5.85 1.34
CA ARG A 110 -10.00 5.31 1.14
C ARG A 110 -10.89 6.30 0.42
N HIS A 111 -11.54 5.83 -0.65
CA HIS A 111 -12.58 6.61 -1.30
C HIS A 111 -13.60 7.09 -0.26
N SER A 112 -14.00 8.34 -0.38
CA SER A 112 -15.00 8.96 0.48
C SER A 112 -16.31 9.14 -0.29
N ALA A 113 -17.38 9.52 0.40
CA ALA A 113 -18.62 9.89 -0.27
C ALA A 113 -18.47 11.16 -1.14
N GLY A 114 -17.41 11.95 -0.93
CA GLY A 114 -17.09 13.14 -1.71
C GLY A 114 -16.23 12.87 -2.96
N THR A 115 -15.64 11.68 -3.09
CA THR A 115 -14.82 11.31 -4.25
C THR A 115 -15.68 11.35 -5.52
N ARG A 116 -15.28 12.12 -6.54
CA ARG A 116 -16.02 12.22 -7.80
C ARG A 116 -16.13 10.85 -8.45
N ALA A 117 -17.33 10.48 -8.87
CA ALA A 117 -17.59 9.24 -9.57
C ALA A 117 -17.88 9.48 -11.05
N VAL A 118 -17.26 8.68 -11.92
CA VAL A 118 -17.51 8.67 -13.37
C VAL A 118 -17.86 7.27 -13.82
N ASP A 119 -18.79 7.17 -14.77
CA ASP A 119 -19.15 5.88 -15.35
C ASP A 119 -18.18 5.52 -16.47
N VAL A 120 -17.67 4.28 -16.44
CA VAL A 120 -16.77 3.74 -17.46
C VAL A 120 -17.42 2.50 -18.08
N GLU A 121 -17.67 2.58 -19.38
CA GLU A 121 -18.25 1.46 -20.12
C GLU A 121 -17.24 0.34 -20.31
N THR A 122 -17.64 -0.89 -19.98
CA THR A 122 -16.75 -2.05 -20.04
C THR A 122 -16.89 -2.84 -21.34
N LEU A 123 -17.54 -2.27 -22.36
CA LEU A 123 -17.82 -2.94 -23.64
C LEU A 123 -16.55 -3.37 -24.38
N SER A 124 -15.43 -2.66 -24.16
CA SER A 124 -14.12 -2.98 -24.73
C SER A 124 -13.45 -4.22 -24.11
N ILE A 125 -13.96 -4.73 -22.99
CA ILE A 125 -13.44 -5.96 -22.37
C ILE A 125 -14.18 -7.17 -22.96
N PRO A 126 -13.46 -8.16 -23.55
CA PRO A 126 -14.08 -9.36 -24.06
C PRO A 126 -14.89 -10.09 -22.99
N VAL A 127 -16.07 -10.59 -23.38
CA VAL A 127 -16.97 -11.33 -22.46
C VAL A 127 -16.26 -12.50 -21.80
N ALA A 128 -15.44 -13.24 -22.55
CA ALA A 128 -14.64 -14.35 -22.00
C ALA A 128 -13.70 -13.90 -20.86
N SER A 129 -13.09 -12.73 -20.98
CA SER A 129 -12.25 -12.15 -19.92
C SER A 129 -13.06 -11.76 -18.68
N LYS A 130 -14.28 -11.21 -18.87
CA LYS A 130 -15.19 -10.93 -17.75
C LYS A 130 -15.64 -12.21 -17.03
N LEU A 131 -15.85 -13.31 -17.77
CA LEU A 131 -16.29 -14.59 -17.20
C LEU A 131 -15.22 -15.26 -16.32
N LEU A 132 -13.95 -15.17 -16.73
CA LEU A 132 -12.80 -15.64 -15.95
C LEU A 132 -12.79 -15.07 -14.54
N GLY A 133 -13.10 -13.76 -14.41
CA GLY A 133 -13.41 -13.15 -13.11
C GLY A 133 -12.33 -13.31 -12.05
N ARG A 134 -11.06 -13.19 -12.45
CA ARG A 134 -9.91 -13.35 -11.56
C ARG A 134 -9.95 -12.32 -10.44
N ARG A 135 -9.54 -12.70 -9.23
CA ARG A 135 -9.50 -11.81 -8.06
C ARG A 135 -8.07 -11.65 -7.59
N ASP A 136 -7.27 -10.99 -8.42
CA ASP A 136 -5.87 -10.67 -8.18
C ASP A 136 -5.53 -9.26 -8.70
N GLU A 137 -4.42 -8.70 -8.20
CA GLU A 137 -3.95 -7.35 -8.54
C GLU A 137 -3.61 -7.23 -10.04
N ALA A 138 -3.11 -8.31 -10.68
CA ALA A 138 -2.81 -8.30 -12.10
C ALA A 138 -4.07 -8.12 -12.96
N TRP A 139 -5.19 -8.75 -12.59
CA TRP A 139 -6.47 -8.55 -13.26
C TRP A 139 -7.01 -7.13 -13.11
N LEU A 140 -6.83 -6.53 -11.93
CA LEU A 140 -7.17 -5.12 -11.69
C LEU A 140 -6.38 -4.20 -12.63
N VAL A 141 -5.05 -4.35 -12.70
CA VAL A 141 -4.19 -3.55 -13.58
C VAL A 141 -4.55 -3.76 -15.05
N GLN A 142 -4.74 -4.99 -15.52
CA GLN A 142 -5.12 -5.27 -16.91
C GLN A 142 -6.45 -4.61 -17.28
N THR A 143 -7.42 -4.66 -16.38
CA THR A 143 -8.71 -3.98 -16.55
C THR A 143 -8.51 -2.48 -16.61
N ALA A 144 -7.71 -1.92 -15.70
CA ALA A 144 -7.44 -0.49 -15.66
C ALA A 144 -6.79 0.03 -16.94
N VAL A 145 -5.82 -0.69 -17.48
CA VAL A 145 -5.14 -0.36 -18.75
C VAL A 145 -6.13 -0.45 -19.92
N LYS A 146 -6.91 -1.53 -20.04
CA LYS A 146 -7.88 -1.69 -21.15
C LYS A 146 -8.98 -0.63 -21.14
N LEU A 147 -9.37 -0.17 -19.96
CA LEU A 147 -10.41 0.85 -19.78
C LEU A 147 -9.84 2.26 -19.66
N ARG A 148 -8.52 2.42 -19.79
CA ARG A 148 -7.82 3.71 -19.73
C ARG A 148 -8.11 4.50 -18.44
N LEU A 149 -8.18 3.81 -17.30
CA LEU A 149 -8.63 4.43 -16.05
C LEU A 149 -7.66 5.48 -15.51
N VAL A 150 -6.36 5.33 -15.78
CA VAL A 150 -5.35 6.34 -15.45
C VAL A 150 -5.57 7.59 -16.30
N GLU A 151 -5.84 7.42 -17.59
CA GLU A 151 -6.16 8.52 -18.49
C GLU A 151 -7.45 9.24 -18.08
N GLN A 152 -8.47 8.52 -17.63
CA GLN A 152 -9.70 9.13 -17.11
C GLN A 152 -9.42 10.05 -15.90
N LEU A 153 -8.62 9.59 -14.93
CA LEU A 153 -8.21 10.42 -13.79
C LEU A 153 -7.45 11.67 -14.26
N LEU A 154 -6.45 11.48 -15.12
CA LEU A 154 -5.58 12.56 -15.60
C LEU A 154 -6.32 13.59 -16.45
N ALA A 155 -7.33 13.17 -17.22
CA ALA A 155 -8.08 14.07 -18.08
C ALA A 155 -9.23 14.81 -17.36
N ILE A 156 -9.81 14.20 -16.31
CA ILE A 156 -11.03 14.72 -15.69
C ILE A 156 -10.76 15.51 -14.41
N GLU A 157 -9.86 15.02 -13.56
CA GLU A 157 -9.61 15.59 -12.23
C GLU A 157 -8.23 16.25 -12.11
N SER A 158 -7.22 15.67 -12.75
CA SER A 158 -5.84 16.11 -12.54
C SER A 158 -5.59 17.53 -13.03
N SER A 159 -4.80 18.27 -12.25
CA SER A 159 -4.22 19.55 -12.67
C SER A 159 -2.96 19.39 -13.53
N LEU A 160 -2.50 18.16 -13.78
CA LEU A 160 -1.33 17.90 -14.62
C LEU A 160 -1.66 18.09 -16.10
N ARG A 161 -0.80 18.79 -16.82
CA ARG A 161 -0.94 19.00 -18.28
C ARG A 161 -0.36 17.82 -19.05
N VAL A 162 -0.98 16.65 -18.90
CA VAL A 162 -0.58 15.42 -19.59
C VAL A 162 -1.15 15.42 -21.00
N THR A 163 -0.29 15.24 -22.00
CA THR A 163 -0.66 15.17 -23.42
C THR A 163 -0.77 13.74 -23.92
N GLU A 164 -0.04 12.82 -23.31
CA GLU A 164 -0.01 11.40 -23.70
C GLU A 164 0.18 10.50 -22.47
N VAL A 165 -0.45 9.33 -22.49
CA VAL A 165 -0.24 8.28 -21.49
C VAL A 165 0.04 6.97 -22.21
N THR A 166 1.20 6.38 -21.95
CA THR A 166 1.58 5.07 -22.48
C THR A 166 1.84 4.11 -21.33
N HIS A 167 1.07 3.03 -21.24
CA HIS A 167 1.38 1.94 -20.32
C HIS A 167 2.60 1.16 -20.83
N LEU A 168 3.67 1.12 -20.04
CA LEU A 168 4.92 0.47 -20.42
C LEU A 168 4.88 -1.01 -20.05
N GLN A 169 4.69 -1.32 -18.77
CA GLN A 169 4.86 -2.68 -18.26
C GLN A 169 4.11 -2.90 -16.95
N MET A 170 3.66 -4.14 -16.74
CA MET A 170 3.13 -4.63 -15.46
C MET A 170 4.21 -5.39 -14.67
N SER A 171 4.09 -5.39 -13.34
CA SER A 171 4.95 -6.16 -12.43
C SER A 171 6.45 -5.91 -12.68
N VAL A 172 6.84 -4.64 -12.72
CA VAL A 172 8.24 -4.23 -12.88
C VAL A 172 8.98 -4.54 -11.60
N LYS A 173 9.87 -5.54 -11.66
CA LYS A 173 10.72 -5.92 -10.52
C LYS A 173 11.99 -5.08 -10.54
N LEU A 174 12.14 -4.24 -9.55
CA LEU A 174 13.37 -3.51 -9.26
C LEU A 174 14.08 -4.19 -8.08
N ARG A 175 15.34 -3.81 -7.85
CA ARG A 175 16.21 -4.49 -6.86
C ARG A 175 15.61 -4.56 -5.46
N SER A 176 14.87 -3.53 -5.04
CA SER A 176 14.34 -3.36 -3.69
C SER A 176 12.82 -3.28 -3.61
N THR A 177 12.12 -3.19 -4.75
CA THR A 177 10.67 -2.98 -4.79
C THR A 177 10.07 -3.52 -6.08
N GLU A 178 8.77 -3.75 -6.06
CA GLU A 178 7.98 -4.11 -7.24
C GLU A 178 7.01 -2.98 -7.53
N ILE A 179 6.87 -2.59 -8.79
CA ILE A 179 5.86 -1.64 -9.26
C ILE A 179 4.79 -2.46 -10.01
N ASP A 180 3.55 -2.42 -9.53
CA ASP A 180 2.46 -3.21 -10.13
C ASP A 180 2.19 -2.79 -11.59
N SER A 181 2.30 -1.50 -11.89
CA SER A 181 2.17 -0.96 -13.25
C SER A 181 2.97 0.33 -13.45
N LEU A 182 3.70 0.43 -14.55
CA LEU A 182 4.52 1.59 -14.91
C LEU A 182 4.00 2.25 -16.21
N TYR A 183 3.90 3.57 -16.20
CA TYR A 183 3.44 4.38 -17.32
C TYR A 183 4.49 5.44 -17.69
N LEU A 184 4.52 5.82 -18.97
CA LEU A 184 5.19 7.00 -19.49
C LEU A 184 4.14 8.08 -19.72
N LEU A 185 4.39 9.30 -19.21
CA LEU A 185 3.53 10.45 -19.42
C LEU A 185 4.22 11.46 -20.33
N GLY A 186 3.53 11.89 -21.39
CA GLY A 186 3.91 13.05 -22.17
C GLY A 186 3.46 14.31 -21.47
N MET A 187 4.39 15.22 -21.15
CA MET A 187 4.10 16.51 -20.53
C MET A 187 4.96 17.59 -21.19
N GLU A 188 4.35 18.72 -21.54
CA GLU A 188 5.07 19.82 -22.16
C GLU A 188 6.13 20.39 -21.20
N GLY A 189 7.37 20.51 -21.68
CA GLY A 189 8.49 21.03 -20.88
C GLY A 189 9.19 20.01 -19.99
N GLU A 190 8.76 18.74 -20.00
CA GLU A 190 9.43 17.64 -19.29
C GLU A 190 10.00 16.62 -20.28
N GLU A 191 11.21 16.13 -20.03
CA GLU A 191 11.88 15.19 -20.94
C GLU A 191 11.40 13.74 -20.74
N LEU A 192 11.33 13.29 -19.49
CA LEU A 192 10.96 11.92 -19.16
C LEU A 192 10.16 11.90 -17.86
N VAL A 193 8.85 11.73 -17.99
CA VAL A 193 7.93 11.61 -16.85
C VAL A 193 7.41 10.19 -16.73
N LEU A 194 7.65 9.57 -15.59
CA LEU A 194 7.09 8.25 -15.29
C LEU A 194 5.93 8.35 -14.32
N ALA A 195 4.95 7.45 -14.45
CA ALA A 195 3.96 7.22 -13.40
C ALA A 195 4.13 5.81 -12.84
N THR A 196 4.43 5.70 -11.55
CA THR A 196 4.43 4.41 -10.84
C THR A 196 3.05 4.17 -10.27
N CYS A 197 2.51 2.96 -10.39
CA CYS A 197 1.17 2.65 -9.89
C CYS A 197 1.16 1.40 -9.03
N GLU A 198 0.69 1.55 -7.79
CA GLU A 198 0.39 0.45 -6.86
C GLU A 198 -1.09 0.05 -6.98
N ALA A 199 -1.36 -1.24 -7.13
CA ALA A 199 -2.71 -1.78 -7.27
C ALA A 199 -3.07 -2.66 -6.06
N LYS A 200 -4.27 -2.46 -5.50
CA LYS A 200 -4.76 -3.26 -4.37
C LYS A 200 -6.21 -3.69 -4.55
N LEU A 201 -6.53 -4.88 -4.06
CA LEU A 201 -7.92 -5.33 -3.96
C LEU A 201 -8.61 -4.77 -2.71
N ASP A 202 -9.93 -4.92 -2.65
CA ASP A 202 -10.84 -4.32 -1.67
C ASP A 202 -10.48 -4.55 -0.20
N LYS A 203 -9.86 -5.70 0.12
CA LYS A 203 -9.48 -6.06 1.50
C LYS A 203 -8.03 -5.72 1.84
N GLN A 204 -7.30 -5.13 0.90
CA GLN A 204 -5.89 -4.81 1.05
C GLN A 204 -5.71 -3.29 1.20
N ARG A 205 -4.71 -2.92 2.00
CA ARG A 205 -4.35 -1.52 2.22
C ARG A 205 -3.31 -1.08 1.19
N LEU A 206 -3.44 0.17 0.75
CA LEU A 206 -2.37 0.88 0.06
C LEU A 206 -1.37 1.33 1.13
N LEU A 207 -0.12 0.91 1.02
CA LEU A 207 0.91 1.23 2.01
C LEU A 207 1.76 2.41 1.49
N PRO A 208 1.79 3.56 2.19
CA PRO A 208 2.56 4.73 1.75
C PRO A 208 4.03 4.41 1.46
N ASP A 209 4.66 3.65 2.37
CA ASP A 209 6.08 3.28 2.25
C ASP A 209 6.38 2.50 0.96
N GLN A 210 5.44 1.69 0.47
CA GLN A 210 5.62 0.95 -0.78
C GLN A 210 5.62 1.89 -1.98
N ILE A 211 4.67 2.83 -2.03
CA ILE A 211 4.56 3.81 -3.11
C ILE A 211 5.78 4.75 -3.09
N VAL A 212 6.24 5.19 -1.92
CA VAL A 212 7.47 5.98 -1.77
C VAL A 212 8.69 5.20 -2.28
N ALA A 213 8.84 3.93 -1.90
CA ALA A 213 9.94 3.10 -2.36
C ALA A 213 9.93 2.90 -3.89
N GLN A 214 8.75 2.76 -4.51
CA GLN A 214 8.59 2.67 -5.96
C GLN A 214 9.09 3.91 -6.68
N VAL A 215 8.76 5.10 -6.18
CA VAL A 215 9.21 6.38 -6.75
C VAL A 215 10.74 6.48 -6.72
N LYS A 216 11.35 6.20 -5.56
CA LYS A 216 12.82 6.22 -5.41
C LYS A 216 13.48 5.22 -6.35
N ALA A 217 12.96 4.00 -6.42
CA ALA A 217 13.50 2.97 -7.29
C ALA A 217 13.35 3.32 -8.79
N ALA A 218 12.27 4.01 -9.18
CA ALA A 218 12.11 4.50 -10.55
C ALA A 218 13.17 5.54 -10.92
N PHE A 219 13.50 6.47 -10.01
CA PHE A 219 14.59 7.43 -10.20
C PHE A 219 15.97 6.77 -10.25
N GLU A 220 16.22 5.75 -9.43
CA GLU A 220 17.48 5.00 -9.44
C GLU A 220 17.66 4.17 -10.72
N ALA A 221 16.57 3.68 -11.30
CA ALA A 221 16.60 2.79 -12.46
C ALA A 221 16.55 3.51 -13.82
N THR A 222 16.23 4.81 -13.84
CA THR A 222 15.97 5.57 -15.07
C THR A 222 16.50 6.98 -14.97
N GLU A 223 16.45 7.75 -16.05
CA GLU A 223 16.79 9.18 -16.09
C GLU A 223 15.55 10.09 -15.97
N ALA A 224 14.42 9.57 -15.47
CA ALA A 224 13.19 10.36 -15.33
C ALA A 224 13.41 11.67 -14.57
N THR A 225 12.94 12.80 -15.11
CA THR A 225 13.03 14.13 -14.46
C THR A 225 11.96 14.28 -13.39
N LEU A 226 10.82 13.64 -13.61
CA LEU A 226 9.63 13.68 -12.77
C LEU A 226 9.02 12.27 -12.64
N VAL A 227 8.56 11.93 -11.44
CA VAL A 227 7.79 10.71 -11.20
C VAL A 227 6.47 11.09 -10.54
N VAL A 228 5.35 10.68 -11.13
CA VAL A 228 4.01 10.84 -10.59
C VAL A 228 3.61 9.55 -9.86
N PRO A 229 3.57 9.55 -8.51
CA PRO A 229 3.14 8.37 -7.78
C PRO A 229 1.63 8.21 -7.96
N MET A 230 1.18 6.98 -8.23
CA MET A 230 -0.22 6.65 -8.43
C MET A 230 -0.61 5.42 -7.62
N ALA A 231 -1.90 5.29 -7.36
CA ALA A 231 -2.46 4.09 -6.78
C ALA A 231 -3.86 3.81 -7.32
N MET A 232 -4.24 2.54 -7.32
CA MET A 232 -5.60 2.13 -7.59
C MET A 232 -6.08 1.03 -6.65
N ARG A 233 -7.36 1.08 -6.31
CA ARG A 233 -7.98 0.08 -5.43
C ARG A 233 -9.35 -0.34 -5.93
N SER A 234 -9.60 -1.64 -5.99
CA SER A 234 -10.95 -2.13 -6.30
C SER A 234 -11.93 -1.77 -5.17
N VAL A 235 -13.13 -1.31 -5.54
CA VAL A 235 -14.20 -0.97 -4.63
C VAL A 235 -15.40 -1.89 -4.91
N PRO A 236 -15.74 -2.82 -3.99
CA PRO A 236 -16.78 -3.81 -4.21
C PRO A 236 -18.10 -3.18 -4.63
N ALA A 237 -18.79 -3.78 -5.60
CA ALA A 237 -20.05 -3.30 -6.17
C ALA A 237 -20.02 -1.92 -6.85
N LEU A 238 -18.90 -1.18 -6.81
CA LEU A 238 -18.79 0.15 -7.41
C LEU A 238 -17.87 0.16 -8.62
N GLY A 239 -16.60 -0.23 -8.46
CA GLY A 239 -15.62 -0.17 -9.54
C GLY A 239 -14.19 -0.04 -9.05
N VAL A 240 -13.45 0.95 -9.56
CA VAL A 240 -12.03 1.16 -9.21
C VAL A 240 -11.82 2.59 -8.76
N HIS A 241 -11.27 2.76 -7.57
CA HIS A 241 -10.78 4.03 -7.06
C HIS A 241 -9.37 4.25 -7.60
N VAL A 242 -9.14 5.31 -8.36
CA VAL A 242 -7.83 5.65 -8.96
C VAL A 242 -7.41 7.00 -8.42
N MET A 243 -6.14 7.12 -8.03
CA MET A 243 -5.59 8.36 -7.49
C MET A 243 -4.16 8.58 -7.94
N HIS A 244 -3.75 9.84 -7.92
CA HIS A 244 -2.35 10.20 -7.99
C HIS A 244 -1.98 11.15 -6.85
N PHE A 245 -0.72 11.09 -6.48
CA PHE A 245 -0.11 11.93 -5.47
C PHE A 245 0.58 13.11 -6.13
N ASP A 246 1.07 14.04 -5.31
CA ASP A 246 1.90 15.14 -5.80
C ASP A 246 3.11 14.60 -6.58
N PRO A 247 3.41 15.12 -7.78
CA PRO A 247 4.58 14.72 -8.54
C PRO A 247 5.87 15.01 -7.78
N VAL A 248 6.82 14.10 -7.88
CA VAL A 248 8.14 14.22 -7.26
C VAL A 248 9.15 14.53 -8.34
N LYS A 249 9.99 15.55 -8.14
CA LYS A 249 11.12 15.85 -9.03
C LYS A 249 12.35 15.05 -8.60
N ARG A 250 13.23 14.74 -9.56
CA ARG A 250 14.48 14.01 -9.30
C ARG A 250 15.33 14.67 -8.20
N ALA A 251 15.39 16.01 -8.18
CA ALA A 251 16.14 16.78 -7.19
C ALA A 251 15.66 16.53 -5.74
N ASP A 252 14.38 16.21 -5.56
CA ASP A 252 13.75 16.04 -4.25
C ASP A 252 13.65 14.55 -3.84
N ALA A 253 14.11 13.63 -4.70
CA ALA A 253 13.92 12.20 -4.53
C ALA A 253 14.58 11.61 -3.27
N SER A 254 15.72 12.18 -2.83
CA SER A 254 16.43 11.74 -1.62
C SER A 254 15.63 12.06 -0.36
N GLU A 255 14.96 13.21 -0.31
CA GLU A 255 14.21 13.72 0.84
C GLU A 255 12.74 13.25 0.84
N PHE A 256 12.25 12.78 -0.31
CA PHE A 256 10.89 12.28 -0.46
C PHE A 256 10.58 11.14 0.53
N SER A 257 9.61 11.35 1.40
CA SER A 257 9.28 10.43 2.49
C SER A 257 7.81 10.38 2.85
N GLU A 258 7.01 11.37 2.43
CA GLU A 258 5.58 11.44 2.70
C GLU A 258 4.80 11.67 1.41
N LEU A 259 3.64 11.02 1.31
CA LEU A 259 2.72 11.17 0.19
C LEU A 259 1.67 12.24 0.52
N SER A 260 1.41 13.10 -0.45
CA SER A 260 0.31 14.04 -0.44
C SER A 260 -0.64 13.67 -1.58
N LEU A 261 -1.90 13.35 -1.23
CA LEU A 261 -2.92 13.01 -2.22
C LEU A 261 -3.28 14.27 -3.01
N ALA A 262 -3.04 14.24 -4.33
CA ALA A 262 -3.33 15.38 -5.19
C ALA A 262 -4.74 15.30 -5.76
N HIS A 263 -5.06 14.22 -6.47
CA HIS A 263 -6.37 14.01 -7.09
C HIS A 263 -6.78 12.54 -7.08
N GLU A 264 -8.09 12.30 -7.02
CA GLU A 264 -8.69 10.97 -7.00
C GLU A 264 -10.03 10.94 -7.75
N ILE A 265 -10.38 9.76 -8.27
CA ILE A 265 -11.65 9.52 -8.94
C ILE A 265 -12.13 8.09 -8.70
N LEU A 266 -13.44 7.90 -8.62
CA LEU A 266 -14.07 6.58 -8.61
C LEU A 266 -14.61 6.25 -10.02
N CYS A 267 -13.93 5.34 -10.72
CA CYS A 267 -14.37 4.80 -11.99
C CYS A 267 -15.39 3.68 -11.77
N ARG A 268 -16.67 3.97 -11.94
CA ARG A 268 -17.76 2.99 -11.82
C ARG A 268 -17.87 2.15 -13.09
N LEU A 269 -17.64 0.85 -12.96
CA LEU A 269 -17.57 -0.04 -14.11
C LEU A 269 -18.98 -0.50 -14.52
N LYS A 270 -19.39 -0.22 -15.77
CA LYS A 270 -20.73 -0.54 -16.28
C LYS A 270 -20.67 -1.29 -17.62
N PRO A 271 -21.19 -2.53 -17.71
CA PRO A 271 -21.53 -3.41 -16.59
C PRO A 271 -20.30 -3.73 -15.73
N GLY A 272 -20.53 -4.18 -14.49
CA GLY A 272 -19.47 -4.54 -13.55
C GLY A 272 -18.53 -5.63 -14.09
N VAL A 273 -17.29 -5.64 -13.59
CA VAL A 273 -16.26 -6.61 -13.98
C VAL A 273 -16.01 -7.57 -12.82
N LYS A 274 -16.41 -8.82 -13.02
CA LYS A 274 -16.23 -9.89 -12.04
C LYS A 274 -14.78 -9.95 -11.56
N GLY A 275 -14.60 -10.09 -10.24
CA GLY A 275 -13.30 -10.09 -9.59
C GLY A 275 -12.78 -8.71 -9.17
N ILE A 276 -13.42 -7.63 -9.65
CA ILE A 276 -13.12 -6.23 -9.28
C ILE A 276 -14.30 -5.63 -8.52
N CYS A 277 -15.50 -5.64 -9.12
CA CYS A 277 -16.73 -5.09 -8.53
C CYS A 277 -17.93 -6.01 -8.72
#